data_AF-A0A519R000-F1
#
_entry.id   AF-A0A519R000-F1
#
_cell.length_a   1.000
_cell.length_b   1.000
_cell.length_c   1.000
_cell.angle_alpha   90.00
_cell.angle_beta   90.00
_cell.angle_gamma   90.00
#
_symmetry.space_group_name_H-M   'P 1'
#
loop_
_entity.id
_entity.type
_entity.pdbx_description
1 polymer ?
#
loop_
_entity_poly.entity_id
_entity_poly.type
_entity_poly.pdbx_seq_one_letter_code
_entity_poly.pdbx_strand_id
1 'polypeptide(L)' 'MINQEKLVRFLRSKPALNLSQIEKEAGIPSKTLHKALSDQKDIPAKHLPALDEAVRKYGYSEALFDKAKVISIVNH' A
#
# COMPACT_ATOMS: atom_id res chain seq x y z
N MET A 1 8.14 8.15 5.79
CA MET A 1 7.79 8.74 4.48
C MET A 1 7.52 7.60 3.49
N ILE A 2 6.29 7.50 3.00
CA ILE A 2 5.91 6.47 2.02
C ILE A 2 6.41 6.88 0.64
N ASN A 3 7.04 5.93 -0.06
CA ASN A 3 7.40 6.07 -1.46
C ASN A 3 6.59 5.08 -2.28
N GLN A 4 6.38 5.40 -3.56
CA GLN A 4 5.73 4.51 -4.52
C GLN A 4 6.29 3.09 -4.45
N GLU A 5 7.62 2.93 -4.37
CA GLU A 5 8.23 1.61 -4.32
C GLU A 5 7.80 0.80 -3.08
N LYS A 6 7.74 1.43 -1.90
CA LYS A 6 7.26 0.78 -0.66
C LYS A 6 5.78 0.41 -0.75
N LEU A 7 4.98 1.28 -1.37
CA LEU A 7 3.55 1.05 -1.58
C LEU A 7 3.33 -0.12 -2.54
N VAL A 8 3.98 -0.10 -3.70
CA VAL A 8 3.95 -1.18 -4.70
C VAL A 8 4.42 -2.50 -4.07
N ARG A 9 5.49 -2.48 -3.27
CA ARG A 9 5.99 -3.66 -2.56
C ARG A 9 4.98 -4.21 -1.56
N PHE A 10 4.30 -3.36 -0.79
CA PHE A 10 3.23 -3.78 0.13
C PHE A 10 2.06 -4.42 -0.62
N LEU A 11 1.59 -3.76 -1.69
CA LEU A 11 0.49 -4.26 -2.51
C LEU A 11 0.84 -5.60 -3.17
N ARG A 12 2.07 -5.76 -3.68
CA ARG A 12 2.57 -7.04 -4.20
C ARG A 12 2.67 -8.12 -3.12
N SER A 13 3.08 -7.76 -1.91
CA SER A 13 3.14 -8.70 -0.79
C SER A 13 1.77 -9.18 -0.32
N LYS A 14 0.70 -8.46 -0.67
CA LYS A 14 -0.68 -8.79 -0.29
C LYS A 14 -1.60 -8.76 -1.51
N PRO A 15 -1.55 -9.78 -2.38
CA PRO A 15 -2.38 -9.85 -3.58
C PRO A 15 -3.89 -9.94 -3.27
N ALA A 16 -4.27 -10.27 -2.04
CA ALA A 16 -5.66 -10.27 -1.57
C ALA A 16 -6.24 -8.87 -1.30
N LEU A 17 -5.42 -7.81 -1.36
CA LEU A 17 -5.90 -6.44 -1.19
C LEU A 17 -6.66 -5.96 -2.42
N ASN A 18 -7.81 -5.35 -2.20
CA ASN A 18 -8.64 -4.82 -3.26
C ASN A 18 -8.12 -3.43 -3.69
N LEU A 19 -7.29 -3.42 -4.73
CA LEU A 19 -6.67 -2.21 -5.28
C LEU A 19 -7.72 -1.14 -5.64
N SER A 20 -8.83 -1.56 -6.27
CA SER A 20 -9.93 -0.66 -6.66
C SER A 20 -10.57 0.03 -5.45
N GLN A 21 -10.62 -0.64 -4.29
CA GLN A 21 -11.18 -0.07 -3.07
C GLN A 21 -10.22 0.95 -2.45
N ILE A 22 -8.92 0.64 -2.42
CA ILE A 22 -7.87 1.56 -1.97
C ILE A 22 -7.85 2.82 -2.85
N GLU A 23 -7.96 2.67 -4.16
CA GLU A 23 -8.04 3.79 -5.11
C GLU A 23 -9.24 4.69 -4.83
N LYS A 24 -10.40 4.09 -4.56
CA LYS A 24 -11.64 4.80 -4.25
C LYS A 24 -11.55 5.55 -2.91
N GLU A 25 -10.96 4.94 -1.88
CA GLU A 25 -10.74 5.59 -0.59
C GLU A 25 -9.72 6.71 -0.65
N ALA A 26 -8.64 6.54 -1.43
CA ALA A 26 -7.65 7.57 -1.67
C ALA A 26 -8.15 8.69 -2.61
N GLY A 27 -9.34 8.55 -3.19
CA GLY A 27 -9.91 9.53 -4.13
C GLY A 27 -9.11 9.65 -5.43
N ILE A 28 -8.44 8.58 -5.86
CA ILE A 28 -7.61 8.57 -7.06
C ILE A 28 -8.26 7.76 -8.18
N PRO A 29 -7.88 7.99 -9.45
CA PRO A 29 -8.45 7.24 -10.57
C PRO A 29 -8.19 5.75 -10.44
N SER A 30 -9.26 4.97 -10.56
CA SER A 30 -9.16 3.52 -10.65
C SER A 30 -8.32 3.16 -11.88
N LYS A 31 -7.31 2.29 -11.72
CA LYS A 31 -6.19 1.98 -12.65
C LYS A 31 -4.86 2.65 -12.33
N THR A 32 -4.78 3.59 -11.39
CA THR A 32 -3.50 4.19 -10.99
C THR A 32 -2.60 3.17 -10.28
N LEU A 33 -3.12 2.44 -9.30
CA LEU A 33 -2.40 1.37 -8.61
C LEU A 33 -2.13 0.19 -9.53
N HIS A 34 -3.11 -0.21 -10.35
CA HIS A 34 -2.90 -1.27 -11.34
C HIS A 34 -1.79 -0.92 -12.33
N LYS A 35 -1.73 0.33 -12.83
CA LYS A 35 -0.63 0.78 -13.72
C LYS A 35 0.71 0.87 -12.99
N ALA A 36 0.72 1.29 -11.73
CA ALA A 36 1.94 1.28 -10.92
C ALA A 36 2.46 -0.15 -10.68
N LEU A 37 1.56 -1.14 -10.57
CA LEU A 37 1.90 -2.55 -10.36
C LEU A 37 2.31 -3.27 -11.65
N SER A 38 1.63 -3.02 -12.77
CA SER A 38 1.85 -3.69 -14.06
C SER A 38 2.87 -2.99 -14.95
N ASP A 39 2.77 -1.67 -15.12
CA ASP A 39 3.60 -0.89 -16.06
C ASP A 39 4.72 -0.09 -15.38
N GLN A 40 4.92 -0.26 -14.06
CA GLN A 40 5.82 0.57 -13.23
C GLN A 40 5.63 2.08 -13.46
N LYS A 41 4.40 2.51 -13.76
CA LYS A 41 4.12 3.92 -14.02
C LYS A 41 4.20 4.72 -12.72
N ASP A 42 4.83 5.88 -12.79
CA ASP A 42 5.00 6.75 -11.62
C ASP A 42 3.65 7.28 -11.10
N ILE A 43 3.39 7.07 -9.82
CA ILE A 43 2.28 7.61 -9.07
C ILE A 43 2.66 9.05 -8.73
N PRO A 44 1.89 10.04 -9.21
CA PRO A 44 2.17 11.44 -8.92
C PRO A 44 2.27 11.69 -7.42
N ALA A 45 3.28 12.44 -6.99
CA ALA A 45 3.53 12.73 -5.57
C ALA A 45 2.32 13.34 -4.83
N LYS A 46 1.45 14.04 -5.55
CA LYS A 46 0.17 14.57 -5.05
C LYS A 46 -0.81 13.50 -4.53
N HIS A 47 -0.66 12.25 -4.97
CA HIS A 47 -1.51 11.13 -4.58
C HIS A 47 -0.89 10.23 -3.52
N LEU A 48 0.41 10.35 -3.27
CA LEU A 48 1.11 9.55 -2.25
C LEU A 48 0.55 9.73 -0.83
N PRO A 49 0.19 10.94 -0.35
CA PRO A 49 -0.37 11.12 0.99
C PRO A 49 -1.73 10.44 1.14
N ALA A 50 -2.62 10.61 0.15
CA ALA A 50 -3.94 9.99 0.18
C ALA A 50 -3.85 8.46 0.12
N LEU A 51 -2.91 7.94 -0.65
CA LEU A 51 -2.61 6.51 -0.68
C LEU A 51 -2.04 6.00 0.63
N ASP A 52 -1.16 6.76 1.29
CA ASP A 52 -0.61 6.42 2.62
C ASP A 52 -1.73 6.16 3.63
N GLU A 53 -2.65 7.11 3.76
CA GLU A 53 -3.78 7.00 4.68
C GLU A 53 -4.69 5.82 4.32
N ALA A 54 -4.98 5.63 3.03
CA ALA A 54 -5.79 4.51 2.58
C ALA A 54 -5.13 3.17 2.95
N VAL A 55 -3.85 2.95 2.58
CA VAL A 55 -3.18 1.67 2.85
C VAL A 55 -2.96 1.41 4.35
N ARG A 56 -2.83 2.46 5.18
CA ARG A 56 -2.76 2.33 6.64
C ARG A 56 -4.00 1.64 7.22
N LYS A 57 -5.19 1.92 6.68
CA LYS A 57 -6.43 1.23 7.09
C LYS A 57 -6.42 -0.27 6.78
N TYR A 58 -5.67 -0.68 5.77
CA TYR A 58 -5.46 -2.09 5.39
C TYR A 58 -4.31 -2.77 6.14
N GLY A 59 -3.73 -2.09 7.13
CA GLY A 59 -2.63 -2.60 7.94
C GLY A 59 -1.25 -2.35 7.34
N TYR A 60 -1.11 -1.37 6.43
CA TYR A 60 0.19 -0.80 6.14
C TYR A 60 0.71 -0.09 7.38
N SER A 61 1.95 -0.39 7.77
CA SER A 61 2.65 0.32 8.83
C SER A 61 4.08 0.53 8.38
N GLU A 62 4.64 1.71 8.65
CA GLU A 62 6.04 2.02 8.35
C GLU A 62 6.98 1.01 9.04
N ALA A 63 6.56 0.46 10.19
CA ALA A 63 7.27 -0.60 10.91
C ALA A 63 7.30 -1.96 10.19
N LEU A 64 6.41 -2.22 9.22
CA LEU A 64 6.49 -3.44 8.40
C LEU A 64 7.79 -3.54 7.60
N PHE A 65 8.39 -2.39 7.30
CA PHE A 65 9.61 -2.30 6.51
C PHE A 65 10.84 -1.88 7.33
N ASP A 66 10.65 -1.43 8.57
CA ASP A 66 11.75 -0.79 9.33
C ASP A 66 12.48 -1.71 10.31
N LYS A 67 11.84 -2.70 10.96
CA LYS A 67 12.54 -3.78 11.72
C LYS A 67 11.53 -4.77 12.31
N ALA A 68 11.86 -6.06 12.19
CA ALA A 68 11.33 -7.22 12.91
C ALA A 68 9.83 -7.26 13.25
N LYS A 69 9.08 -8.11 12.54
CA LYS A 69 7.69 -8.46 12.83
C LYS A 69 7.63 -9.66 13.78
N VAL A 70 7.17 -9.49 15.02
CA VAL A 70 6.71 -10.63 15.84
C VAL A 70 5.43 -11.17 15.20
N ILE A 71 5.47 -12.43 14.75
CA ILE A 71 4.44 -13.05 13.90
C ILE A 71 3.50 -14.01 14.65
N SER A 72 3.69 -14.28 15.94
CA SER A 72 2.71 -15.02 16.74
C SER A 72 2.87 -14.73 18.22
N ILE A 73 1.77 -14.33 18.86
CA ILE A 73 1.60 -14.50 20.31
C ILE A 73 0.72 -15.74 20.43
N VAL A 74 1.30 -16.85 20.86
CA VAL A 74 0.55 -18.05 21.25
C VAL A 74 0.07 -17.81 22.68
N ASN A 75 -1.24 -17.68 22.87
CA ASN A 75 -1.84 -17.82 24.19
C ASN A 75 -1.98 -19.33 24.48
N HIS A 76 -1.44 -19.79 25.62
CA HIS A 76 -1.65 -21.13 26.18
C HIS A 76 -2.62 -21.04 27.35
#